data_AF-A0A1H4G8D7-F1
#
_entry.id   AF-A0A1H4G8D7-F1
#
_cell.length_a   1.000
_cell.length_b   1.000
_cell.length_c   1.000
_cell.angle_alpha   90.00
_cell.angle_beta   90.00
_cell.angle_gamma   90.00
#
_symmetry.space_group_name_H-M   'P 1'
#
loop_
_entity.id
_entity.type
_entity.pdbx_description
1 polymer ?
#
loop_
_entity_poly.entity_id
_entity_poly.type
_entity_poly.pdbx_seq_one_letter_code
_entity_poly.pdbx_strand_id
1 'polypeptide(L)'
;MKKTFLLLPLCFTALQLAAAAGPKLPVLLKGQLPAAPAMEISALLTPPDSGILHNKVICVDAGHGGTAATDHYRKGLHGEREEWINLRVALLLKEKLEAQGAKVILTRNTDIFVKLEDRAAMAVQQKADLLISIHHNATADTAVNFPIIYFHGAASENLAGAAFGRALATAFEKHFYRRSTPKSLLSDYVIFPSRGSSVLRNSYGIPGVLAEASFFTSPGEEQRLKQPAYNEAEAKAYLTGIQAFFTQKIREIKPEKMSLQIPSFPVLEEAQRTNSIARNWFADYTEGINLSKKNDTTSYRAAFELLKRSATSFPDSYVSAQCHEQMALLLKKMKQDDEAKTEELRTKEFFIPL
;
A
#
# COMPACT_ATOMS: atom_id res chain seq x y z
N MET A 1 -45.64 32.85 17.19
CA MET A 1 -46.07 33.25 15.83
C MET A 1 -46.31 31.98 15.02
N LYS A 2 -47.58 31.67 14.74
CA LYS A 2 -48.01 30.53 13.94
C LYS A 2 -47.73 30.84 12.46
N LYS A 3 -47.12 29.91 11.72
CA LYS A 3 -47.18 29.89 10.25
C LYS A 3 -47.53 28.48 9.78
N THR A 4 -48.81 28.34 9.49
CA THR A 4 -49.46 27.28 8.72
C THR A 4 -49.30 27.60 7.24
N PHE A 5 -48.87 26.65 6.42
CA PHE A 5 -49.14 26.54 4.97
C PHE A 5 -48.69 25.11 4.58
N LEU A 6 -49.30 24.35 3.68
CA LEU A 6 -50.64 24.23 3.11
C LEU A 6 -50.52 22.92 2.28
N LEU A 7 -51.25 21.88 2.62
CA LEU A 7 -51.33 20.67 1.78
C LEU A 7 -52.16 20.99 0.54
N LEU A 8 -51.72 20.51 -0.63
CA LEU A 8 -52.61 20.22 -1.77
C LEU A 8 -52.31 18.82 -2.32
N PRO A 9 -53.34 17.96 -2.51
CA PRO A 9 -53.21 16.62 -3.06
C PRO A 9 -53.66 16.53 -4.53
N LEU A 10 -53.55 15.31 -5.08
CA LEU A 10 -54.16 14.74 -6.30
C LEU A 10 -53.36 14.91 -7.61
N CYS A 11 -52.96 13.79 -8.22
CA CYS A 11 -53.88 13.08 -9.13
C CYS A 11 -53.31 11.69 -9.50
N PHE A 12 -54.06 10.64 -9.14
CA PHE A 12 -53.90 9.29 -9.68
C PHE A 12 -54.71 9.21 -10.97
N THR A 13 -54.10 8.80 -12.09
CA THR A 13 -54.84 8.26 -13.23
C THR A 13 -54.22 6.92 -13.62
N ALA A 14 -54.90 5.86 -13.19
CA ALA A 14 -54.76 4.54 -13.75
C ALA A 14 -55.40 4.53 -15.14
N LEU A 15 -54.65 4.05 -16.14
CA LEU A 15 -55.23 3.65 -17.43
C LEU A 15 -55.03 2.15 -17.56
N GLN A 16 -56.14 1.44 -17.66
CA GLN A 16 -56.24 0.00 -17.75
C GLN A 16 -56.99 -0.35 -19.04
N LEU A 17 -56.69 -1.54 -19.56
CA LEU A 17 -57.28 -2.26 -20.70
C LEU A 17 -56.81 -1.89 -22.12
N ALA A 18 -56.13 -2.85 -22.74
CA ALA A 18 -56.75 -3.67 -23.78
C ALA A 18 -55.99 -4.98 -23.97
N ALA A 19 -56.61 -6.10 -23.60
CA ALA A 19 -56.17 -7.44 -23.97
C ALA A 19 -56.72 -7.74 -25.38
N ALA A 20 -55.84 -7.82 -26.38
CA ALA A 20 -56.20 -8.25 -27.72
C ALA A 20 -56.06 -9.78 -27.83
N ALA A 21 -57.17 -10.45 -28.07
CA ALA A 21 -57.24 -11.88 -28.39
C ALA A 21 -56.66 -12.12 -29.79
N GLY A 22 -55.53 -12.81 -29.87
CA GLY A 22 -54.93 -13.30 -31.13
C GLY A 22 -55.59 -14.61 -31.61
N PRO A 23 -55.60 -14.87 -32.92
CA PRO A 23 -56.34 -15.97 -33.52
C PRO A 23 -55.73 -17.35 -33.23
N LYS A 24 -56.61 -18.34 -33.07
CA LYS A 24 -56.28 -19.76 -32.91
C LYS A 24 -55.61 -20.29 -34.18
N LEU A 25 -54.37 -20.80 -34.06
CA LEU A 25 -53.70 -21.58 -35.10
C LEU A 25 -54.13 -23.06 -35.04
N PRO A 26 -54.22 -23.75 -36.18
CA PRO A 26 -54.66 -25.14 -36.24
C PRO A 26 -53.58 -26.10 -35.74
N VAL A 27 -54.04 -27.13 -35.03
CA VAL A 27 -53.26 -28.31 -34.65
C VAL A 27 -52.84 -29.05 -35.92
N LEU A 28 -51.54 -29.09 -36.21
CA LEU A 28 -50.97 -29.92 -37.27
C LEU A 28 -50.31 -31.17 -36.67
N LEU A 29 -50.59 -32.29 -37.33
CA LEU A 29 -50.33 -33.65 -36.92
C LEU A 29 -48.85 -34.00 -36.67
N LYS A 30 -48.68 -34.99 -35.78
CA LYS A 30 -47.46 -35.76 -35.52
C LYS A 30 -46.79 -36.22 -36.82
N GLY A 31 -45.59 -35.70 -37.08
CA GLY A 31 -44.62 -36.26 -38.01
C GLY A 31 -43.29 -36.46 -37.27
N GLN A 32 -42.78 -37.69 -37.27
CA GLN A 32 -41.47 -38.04 -36.72
C GLN A 32 -40.40 -37.30 -37.52
N LEU A 33 -39.68 -36.37 -36.88
CA LEU A 33 -38.45 -35.80 -37.42
C LEU A 33 -37.28 -36.76 -37.11
N PRO A 34 -36.34 -36.97 -38.05
CA PRO A 34 -35.21 -37.85 -37.85
C PRO A 34 -34.29 -37.32 -36.75
N ALA A 35 -33.72 -38.23 -35.95
CA ALA A 35 -32.76 -37.89 -34.91
C ALA A 35 -31.53 -37.20 -35.52
N ALA A 36 -31.27 -35.96 -35.10
CA ALA A 36 -30.00 -35.30 -35.36
C ALA A 36 -28.87 -36.07 -34.65
N PRO A 37 -27.67 -36.15 -35.24
CA PRO A 37 -26.54 -36.82 -34.59
C PRO A 37 -26.25 -36.10 -33.27
N ALA A 38 -26.02 -36.88 -32.22
CA ALA A 38 -25.56 -36.37 -30.94
C ALA A 38 -24.19 -35.71 -31.17
N MET A 39 -24.20 -34.39 -31.36
CA MET A 39 -23.01 -33.58 -31.35
C MET A 39 -22.48 -33.64 -29.90
N GLU A 40 -21.28 -34.18 -29.70
CA GLU A 40 -20.61 -34.17 -28.40
C GLU A 40 -20.49 -32.72 -27.92
N ILE A 41 -21.40 -32.29 -27.04
CA ILE A 41 -21.26 -31.05 -26.27
C ILE A 41 -20.29 -31.36 -25.12
N SER A 42 -19.02 -31.58 -25.46
CA SER A 42 -17.93 -31.74 -24.47
C SER A 42 -16.88 -30.63 -24.59
N ALA A 43 -17.04 -29.69 -25.52
CA ALA A 43 -16.02 -28.67 -25.83
C ALA A 43 -16.47 -27.20 -25.61
N LEU A 44 -17.49 -26.94 -24.79
CA LEU A 44 -17.99 -25.57 -24.54
C LEU A 44 -18.08 -25.15 -23.06
N LEU A 45 -17.35 -25.83 -22.18
CA LEU A 45 -17.13 -25.38 -20.80
C LEU A 45 -15.64 -25.31 -20.49
N THR A 46 -14.87 -24.60 -21.33
CA THR A 46 -13.73 -23.89 -20.76
C THR A 46 -14.31 -22.71 -20.00
N PRO A 47 -14.11 -22.60 -18.68
CA PRO A 47 -14.44 -21.37 -17.96
C PRO A 47 -13.79 -20.20 -18.72
N PRO A 48 -14.46 -19.05 -18.85
CA PRO A 48 -13.81 -17.86 -19.41
C PRO A 48 -12.50 -17.69 -18.67
N ASP A 49 -11.41 -17.55 -19.45
CA ASP A 49 -10.02 -17.44 -19.00
C ASP A 49 -9.98 -16.80 -17.62
N SER A 50 -9.86 -17.63 -16.59
CA SER A 50 -10.17 -17.19 -15.24
C SER A 50 -9.08 -16.19 -14.89
N GLY A 51 -9.42 -14.90 -14.82
CA GLY A 51 -8.45 -13.80 -14.80
C GLY A 51 -7.33 -14.05 -13.78
N ILE A 52 -6.17 -13.39 -13.93
CA ILE A 52 -4.95 -13.69 -13.16
C ILE A 52 -5.12 -13.77 -11.63
N LEU A 53 -6.20 -13.19 -11.08
CA LEU A 53 -6.55 -13.20 -9.66
C LEU A 53 -7.61 -14.25 -9.25
N HIS A 54 -8.11 -15.05 -10.19
CA HIS A 54 -9.15 -16.03 -9.93
C HIS A 54 -8.71 -17.03 -8.86
N ASN A 55 -9.57 -17.21 -7.85
CA ASN A 55 -9.33 -18.03 -6.66
C ASN A 55 -8.13 -17.62 -5.79
N LYS A 56 -7.45 -16.49 -6.07
CA LYS A 56 -6.43 -15.96 -5.16
C LYS A 56 -7.08 -15.44 -3.89
N VAL A 57 -6.52 -15.78 -2.74
CA VAL A 57 -6.93 -15.25 -1.44
C VAL A 57 -6.05 -14.04 -1.13
N ILE A 58 -6.65 -12.86 -1.07
CA ILE A 58 -5.92 -11.61 -0.84
C ILE A 58 -6.40 -11.02 0.47
N CYS A 59 -5.48 -10.86 1.42
CA CYS A 59 -5.75 -10.14 2.66
C CYS A 59 -5.47 -8.65 2.44
N VAL A 60 -6.50 -7.81 2.63
CA VAL A 60 -6.42 -6.36 2.57
C VAL A 60 -6.60 -5.83 4.00
N ASP A 61 -5.52 -5.30 4.56
CA ASP A 61 -5.52 -4.69 5.87
C ASP A 61 -5.74 -3.18 5.75
N ALA A 62 -6.86 -2.70 6.30
CA ALA A 62 -7.11 -1.27 6.44
C ALA A 62 -6.46 -0.80 7.75
N GLY A 63 -5.30 -0.13 7.66
CA GLY A 63 -4.52 0.33 8.81
C GLY A 63 -5.36 1.08 9.85
N HIS A 64 -5.04 0.91 11.13
CA HIS A 64 -5.70 1.56 12.28
C HIS A 64 -7.20 1.24 12.41
N GLY A 65 -8.01 2.17 12.94
CA GLY A 65 -9.46 2.06 13.09
C GLY A 65 -9.92 2.22 14.54
N GLY A 66 -11.02 2.93 14.75
CA GLY A 66 -11.64 3.11 16.07
C GLY A 66 -10.78 3.88 17.07
N THR A 67 -9.76 4.60 16.62
CA THR A 67 -8.80 5.31 17.49
C THR A 67 -9.10 6.80 17.65
N ALA A 68 -10.15 7.32 17.01
CA ALA A 68 -10.45 8.75 16.99
C ALA A 68 -10.58 9.42 18.37
N ALA A 69 -11.03 8.68 19.39
CA ALA A 69 -11.16 9.18 20.75
C ALA A 69 -9.84 9.18 21.54
N THR A 70 -8.85 8.38 21.13
CA THR A 70 -7.61 8.15 21.90
C THR A 70 -6.34 8.61 21.19
N ASP A 71 -6.41 8.86 19.88
CA ASP A 71 -5.28 9.23 19.06
C ASP A 71 -5.57 10.51 18.26
N HIS A 72 -4.81 11.55 18.57
CA HIS A 72 -4.94 12.86 17.93
C HIS A 72 -3.85 13.14 16.88
N TYR A 73 -2.88 12.23 16.70
CA TYR A 73 -1.75 12.41 15.78
C TYR A 73 -2.08 11.99 14.36
N ARG A 74 -3.05 11.08 14.17
CA ARG A 74 -3.50 10.56 12.86
C ARG A 74 -4.56 11.40 12.16
N LYS A 75 -4.50 12.72 12.36
CA LYS A 75 -5.49 13.66 11.84
C LYS A 75 -4.80 14.77 11.05
N GLY A 76 -5.22 14.94 9.80
CA GLY A 76 -4.81 16.04 8.92
C GLY A 76 -5.31 17.39 9.38
N LEU A 77 -4.81 18.44 8.75
CA LEU A 77 -5.08 19.84 9.10
C LEU A 77 -6.58 20.18 9.06
N HIS A 78 -7.31 19.60 8.10
CA HIS A 78 -8.73 19.80 7.88
C HIS A 78 -9.59 18.64 8.41
N GLY A 79 -9.07 17.89 9.38
CA GLY A 79 -9.81 16.90 10.15
C GLY A 79 -9.96 15.53 9.50
N GLU A 80 -9.40 15.28 8.32
CA GLU A 80 -9.38 13.92 7.76
C GLU A 80 -8.51 13.02 8.63
N ARG A 81 -8.91 11.77 8.84
CA ARG A 81 -8.16 10.81 9.65
C ARG A 81 -7.64 9.66 8.82
N GLU A 82 -6.44 9.20 9.14
CA GLU A 82 -5.77 8.14 8.42
C GLU A 82 -6.64 6.87 8.33
N GLU A 83 -7.23 6.46 9.45
CA GLU A 83 -8.08 5.27 9.52
C GLU A 83 -9.30 5.33 8.59
N TRP A 84 -9.82 6.53 8.30
CA TRP A 84 -10.96 6.72 7.42
C TRP A 84 -10.55 6.59 5.96
N ILE A 85 -9.41 7.18 5.61
CA ILE A 85 -8.83 7.09 4.26
C ILE A 85 -8.49 5.62 3.95
N ASN A 86 -7.75 4.97 4.86
CA ASN A 86 -7.36 3.56 4.73
C ASN A 86 -8.57 2.65 4.53
N LEU A 87 -9.67 2.89 5.26
CA LEU A 87 -10.91 2.12 5.12
C LEU A 87 -11.57 2.33 3.75
N ARG A 88 -11.70 3.59 3.29
CA ARG A 88 -12.32 3.88 1.99
C ARG A 88 -11.58 3.17 0.86
N VAL A 89 -10.25 3.28 0.83
CA VAL A 89 -9.44 2.65 -0.22
C VAL A 89 -9.50 1.13 -0.12
N ALA A 90 -9.45 0.54 1.08
CA ALA A 90 -9.56 -0.90 1.27
C ALA A 90 -10.89 -1.47 0.76
N LEU A 91 -12.01 -0.78 1.00
CA LEU A 91 -13.33 -1.19 0.50
C LEU A 91 -13.40 -1.13 -1.05
N LEU A 92 -12.88 -0.05 -1.65
CA LEU A 92 -12.81 0.07 -3.11
C LEU A 92 -11.88 -1.00 -3.73
N LEU A 93 -10.75 -1.28 -3.08
CA LEU A 93 -9.84 -2.33 -3.53
C LEU A 93 -10.50 -3.71 -3.44
N LYS A 94 -11.24 -4.01 -2.36
CA LYS A 94 -12.00 -5.25 -2.22
C LYS A 94 -12.92 -5.47 -3.42
N GLU A 95 -13.77 -4.50 -3.74
CA GLU A 95 -14.72 -4.59 -4.85
C GLU A 95 -14.01 -4.87 -6.18
N LYS A 96 -12.89 -4.17 -6.42
CA LYS A 96 -12.07 -4.36 -7.62
C LYS A 96 -11.44 -5.74 -7.70
N LEU A 97 -10.92 -6.26 -6.60
CA LEU A 97 -10.29 -7.59 -6.54
C LEU A 97 -11.33 -8.71 -6.71
N GLU A 98 -12.49 -8.60 -6.07
CA GLU A 98 -13.58 -9.57 -6.20
C GLU A 98 -14.14 -9.59 -7.63
N ALA A 99 -14.22 -8.42 -8.29
CA ALA A 99 -14.58 -8.33 -9.70
C ALA A 99 -13.57 -9.04 -10.63
N GLN A 100 -12.35 -9.34 -10.16
CA GLN A 100 -11.35 -10.15 -10.87
C GLN A 100 -11.36 -11.63 -10.43
N GLY A 101 -12.32 -12.03 -9.60
CA GLY A 101 -12.46 -13.41 -9.11
C GLY A 101 -11.57 -13.77 -7.92
N ALA A 102 -10.95 -12.79 -7.26
CA ALA A 102 -10.22 -13.02 -6.02
C ALA A 102 -11.19 -13.21 -4.84
N LYS A 103 -10.75 -13.95 -3.82
CA LYS A 103 -11.37 -14.00 -2.50
C LYS A 103 -10.68 -12.97 -1.63
N VAL A 104 -11.41 -11.99 -1.11
CA VAL A 104 -10.82 -10.90 -0.32
C VAL A 104 -11.14 -11.06 1.16
N ILE A 105 -10.10 -11.01 2.00
CA ILE A 105 -10.22 -10.94 3.45
C ILE A 105 -9.92 -9.50 3.86
N LEU A 106 -10.89 -8.81 4.46
CA LEU A 106 -10.65 -7.50 5.08
C LEU A 106 -10.34 -7.68 6.56
N THR A 107 -9.32 -7.01 7.07
CA THR A 107 -9.06 -6.99 8.51
C THR A 107 -10.13 -6.23 9.28
N ARG A 108 -10.73 -5.21 8.65
CA ARG A 108 -11.94 -4.51 9.09
C ARG A 108 -12.70 -3.95 7.89
N ASN A 109 -14.01 -3.86 8.02
CA ASN A 109 -14.92 -3.25 7.03
C ASN A 109 -15.67 -2.01 7.59
N THR A 110 -15.37 -1.64 8.83
CA THR A 110 -15.90 -0.48 9.54
C THR A 110 -14.78 0.20 10.32
N ASP A 111 -15.05 1.37 10.91
CA ASP A 111 -14.08 2.11 11.72
C ASP A 111 -13.96 1.53 13.13
N ILE A 112 -13.38 0.33 13.24
CA ILE A 112 -13.17 -0.40 14.49
C ILE A 112 -11.69 -0.70 14.71
N PHE A 113 -11.31 -0.79 15.98
CA PHE A 113 -9.97 -1.21 16.36
C PHE A 113 -9.80 -2.71 16.19
N VAL A 114 -8.73 -3.11 15.50
CA VAL A 114 -8.27 -4.50 15.37
C VAL A 114 -6.81 -4.55 15.79
N LYS A 115 -6.45 -5.47 16.69
CA LYS A 115 -5.07 -5.62 17.17
C LYS A 115 -4.14 -6.01 16.03
N LEU A 116 -2.89 -5.60 16.11
CA LEU A 116 -1.91 -5.84 15.03
C LEU A 116 -1.68 -7.33 14.77
N GLU A 117 -1.66 -8.14 15.82
CA GLU A 117 -1.49 -9.59 15.76
C GLU A 117 -2.70 -10.26 15.09
N ASP A 118 -3.91 -9.79 15.39
CA ASP A 118 -5.15 -10.33 14.82
C ASP A 118 -5.22 -10.07 13.31
N ARG A 119 -4.74 -8.91 12.83
CA ARG A 119 -4.66 -8.57 11.40
C ARG A 119 -3.81 -9.59 10.63
N ALA A 120 -2.62 -9.90 11.15
CA ALA A 120 -1.75 -10.90 10.56
C ALA A 120 -2.33 -12.31 10.67
N ALA A 121 -2.94 -12.64 11.83
CA ALA A 121 -3.57 -13.94 12.05
C ALA A 121 -4.69 -14.21 11.03
N MET A 122 -5.48 -13.21 10.64
CA MET A 122 -6.49 -13.35 9.58
C MET A 122 -5.86 -13.79 8.25
N ALA A 123 -4.72 -13.21 7.85
CA ALA A 123 -4.03 -13.60 6.62
C ALA A 123 -3.51 -15.05 6.68
N VAL A 124 -2.88 -15.41 7.82
CA VAL A 124 -2.31 -16.75 8.04
C VAL A 124 -3.39 -17.82 8.09
N GLN A 125 -4.45 -17.61 8.88
CA GLN A 125 -5.54 -18.57 9.07
C GLN A 125 -6.33 -18.80 7.78
N GLN A 126 -6.52 -17.75 6.96
CA GLN A 126 -7.21 -17.84 5.69
C GLN A 126 -6.30 -18.29 4.53
N LYS A 127 -5.02 -18.57 4.80
CA LYS A 127 -4.01 -18.99 3.81
C LYS A 127 -3.94 -18.00 2.64
N ALA A 128 -3.83 -16.72 2.96
CA ALA A 128 -3.72 -15.68 1.95
C ALA A 128 -2.52 -15.92 1.04
N ASP A 129 -2.71 -15.77 -0.27
CA ASP A 129 -1.66 -15.77 -1.28
C ASP A 129 -0.85 -14.46 -1.25
N LEU A 130 -1.45 -13.39 -0.71
CA LEU A 130 -0.88 -12.06 -0.63
C LEU A 130 -1.51 -11.24 0.50
N LEU A 131 -0.70 -10.40 1.16
CA LEU A 131 -1.15 -9.41 2.13
C LEU A 131 -0.76 -7.99 1.66
N ILE A 132 -1.72 -7.07 1.69
CA ILE A 132 -1.48 -5.64 1.51
C ILE A 132 -2.07 -4.87 2.69
N SER A 133 -1.23 -4.14 3.42
CA SER A 133 -1.65 -3.21 4.46
C SER A 133 -1.63 -1.78 3.90
N ILE A 134 -2.78 -1.12 3.92
CA ILE A 134 -3.00 0.21 3.32
C ILE A 134 -2.91 1.26 4.43
N HIS A 135 -2.03 2.23 4.20
CA HIS A 135 -1.74 3.34 5.11
C HIS A 135 -1.55 4.66 4.36
N HIS A 136 -1.62 5.76 5.12
CA HIS A 136 -1.36 7.10 4.65
C HIS A 136 -0.46 7.81 5.66
N ASN A 137 0.72 8.25 5.23
CA ASN A 137 1.79 8.60 6.14
C ASN A 137 1.62 10.02 6.70
N ALA A 138 2.48 10.35 7.66
CA ALA A 138 2.60 11.64 8.30
C ALA A 138 4.06 12.06 8.36
N THR A 139 4.31 13.36 8.18
CA THR A 139 5.63 13.95 8.38
C THR A 139 5.53 15.43 8.78
N ALA A 140 6.54 15.96 9.47
CA ALA A 140 6.62 17.37 9.83
C ALA A 140 6.67 18.30 8.62
N ASP A 141 7.22 17.81 7.51
CA ASP A 141 7.35 18.54 6.25
C ASP A 141 6.08 18.40 5.41
N THR A 142 5.16 19.33 5.55
CA THR A 142 3.85 19.29 4.89
C THR A 142 3.91 19.43 3.37
N ALA A 143 5.07 19.73 2.79
CA ALA A 143 5.27 19.75 1.34
C ALA A 143 5.50 18.35 0.76
N VAL A 144 5.81 17.36 1.60
CA VAL A 144 6.10 15.98 1.18
C VAL A 144 4.84 15.26 0.75
N ASN A 145 4.94 14.61 -0.41
CA ASN A 145 4.00 13.58 -0.81
C ASN A 145 4.58 12.63 -1.87
N PHE A 146 4.68 11.34 -1.54
CA PHE A 146 5.13 10.26 -2.43
C PHE A 146 4.75 8.89 -1.85
N PRO A 147 4.73 7.80 -2.63
CA PRO A 147 4.44 6.48 -2.08
C PRO A 147 5.69 5.89 -1.39
N ILE A 148 5.47 5.30 -0.21
CA ILE A 148 6.47 4.53 0.53
C ILE A 148 5.93 3.12 0.73
N ILE A 149 6.73 2.12 0.38
CA ILE A 149 6.33 0.73 0.46
C ILE A 149 7.34 -0.05 1.29
N TYR A 150 6.83 -0.77 2.27
CA TYR A 150 7.61 -1.60 3.17
C TYR A 150 7.39 -3.08 2.88
N PHE A 151 8.47 -3.86 2.95
CA PHE A 151 8.40 -5.32 3.07
C PHE A 151 9.10 -5.74 4.37
N HIS A 152 8.77 -6.92 4.89
CA HIS A 152 9.42 -7.40 6.12
C HIS A 152 10.79 -8.03 5.87
N GLY A 153 11.76 -7.70 6.73
CA GLY A 153 13.03 -8.40 6.77
C GLY A 153 14.05 -7.87 5.75
N ALA A 154 15.12 -8.62 5.54
CA ALA A 154 16.14 -8.29 4.55
C ALA A 154 15.73 -8.66 3.13
N ALA A 155 16.14 -7.85 2.14
CA ALA A 155 15.83 -8.06 0.74
C ALA A 155 16.27 -9.43 0.21
N SER A 156 17.43 -9.92 0.65
CA SER A 156 17.96 -11.23 0.24
C SER A 156 17.20 -12.43 0.82
N GLU A 157 16.35 -12.20 1.83
CA GLU A 157 15.50 -13.20 2.48
C GLU A 157 14.06 -13.12 2.00
N ASN A 158 13.55 -11.92 1.73
CA ASN A 158 12.17 -11.70 1.30
C ASN A 158 12.09 -11.12 -0.13
N LEU A 159 12.51 -11.93 -1.11
CA LEU A 159 12.49 -11.52 -2.51
C LEU A 159 11.06 -11.32 -3.05
N ALA A 160 10.08 -12.03 -2.49
CA ALA A 160 8.68 -11.91 -2.89
C ALA A 160 8.09 -10.55 -2.45
N GLY A 161 8.31 -10.12 -1.21
CA GLY A 161 7.90 -8.82 -0.70
C GLY A 161 8.53 -7.67 -1.48
N ALA A 162 9.84 -7.74 -1.74
CA ALA A 162 10.53 -6.74 -2.56
C ALA A 162 10.00 -6.70 -4.01
N ALA A 163 9.70 -7.85 -4.62
CA ALA A 163 9.11 -7.91 -5.96
C ALA A 163 7.68 -7.33 -5.99
N PHE A 164 6.86 -7.64 -4.98
CA PHE A 164 5.51 -7.08 -4.87
C PHE A 164 5.55 -5.56 -4.67
N GLY A 165 6.41 -5.07 -3.78
CA GLY A 165 6.57 -3.64 -3.57
C GLY A 165 7.03 -2.90 -4.82
N ARG A 166 7.89 -3.50 -5.66
CA ARG A 166 8.28 -2.92 -6.96
C ARG A 166 7.10 -2.83 -7.94
N ALA A 167 6.27 -3.85 -7.98
CA ALA A 167 5.06 -3.86 -8.80
C ALA A 167 4.08 -2.76 -8.38
N LEU A 168 3.89 -2.56 -7.07
CA LEU A 168 3.08 -1.47 -6.53
C LEU A 168 3.70 -0.09 -6.82
N ALA A 169 5.00 0.11 -6.62
CA ALA A 169 5.66 1.38 -6.92
C ALA A 169 5.48 1.79 -8.40
N THR A 170 5.55 0.82 -9.30
CA THR A 170 5.31 1.02 -10.74
C THR A 170 3.84 1.38 -11.01
N ALA A 171 2.92 0.71 -10.33
CA ALA A 171 1.48 0.97 -10.49
C ALA A 171 1.06 2.34 -9.94
N PHE A 172 1.62 2.77 -8.80
CA PHE A 172 1.42 4.10 -8.25
C PHE A 172 1.90 5.19 -9.21
N GLU A 173 3.08 5.03 -9.81
CA GLU A 173 3.58 5.95 -10.83
C GLU A 173 2.65 6.07 -12.04
N LYS A 174 2.00 4.97 -12.44
CA LYS A 174 1.13 4.93 -13.61
C LYS A 174 -0.26 5.51 -13.36
N HIS A 175 -0.81 5.32 -12.16
CA HIS A 175 -2.24 5.53 -11.90
C HIS A 175 -2.55 6.61 -10.87
N PHE A 176 -1.59 6.96 -10.01
CA PHE A 176 -1.84 7.80 -8.84
C PHE A 176 -0.91 9.03 -8.79
N TYR A 177 0.32 8.85 -9.22
CA TYR A 177 1.34 9.88 -9.25
C TYR A 177 1.78 10.25 -10.67
N ARG A 178 2.57 11.33 -10.77
CA ARG A 178 3.30 11.65 -11.99
C ARG A 178 4.62 10.89 -12.02
N ARG A 179 5.15 10.60 -13.20
CA ARG A 179 6.42 9.88 -13.41
C ARG A 179 7.64 10.49 -12.70
N SER A 180 7.64 11.79 -12.44
CA SER A 180 8.72 12.49 -11.75
C SER A 180 8.64 12.41 -10.21
N THR A 181 7.57 11.82 -9.67
CA THR A 181 7.39 11.75 -8.20
C THR A 181 8.41 10.75 -7.64
N PRO A 182 9.18 11.12 -6.59
CA PRO A 182 10.02 10.18 -5.88
C PRO A 182 9.20 9.00 -5.34
N LYS A 183 9.85 7.87 -5.05
CA LYS A 183 9.21 6.67 -4.50
C LYS A 183 10.22 5.95 -3.60
N SER A 184 9.72 5.30 -2.56
CA SER A 184 10.55 4.51 -1.65
C SER A 184 10.06 3.06 -1.62
N LEU A 185 10.99 2.11 -1.71
CA LEU A 185 10.76 0.70 -1.42
C LEU A 185 11.87 0.20 -0.50
N LEU A 186 11.50 -0.20 0.71
CA LEU A 186 12.47 -0.49 1.76
C LEU A 186 11.97 -1.54 2.76
N SER A 187 12.91 -2.08 3.52
CA SER A 187 12.61 -2.97 4.65
C SER A 187 11.92 -2.20 5.76
N ASP A 188 10.96 -2.81 6.43
CA ASP A 188 10.33 -2.24 7.63
C ASP A 188 11.31 -2.09 8.81
N TYR A 189 12.49 -2.71 8.77
CA TYR A 189 13.58 -2.45 9.71
C TYR A 189 14.16 -1.03 9.61
N VAL A 190 13.87 -0.29 8.53
CA VAL A 190 14.29 1.11 8.41
C VAL A 190 13.49 2.02 9.35
N ILE A 191 12.22 1.70 9.61
CA ILE A 191 11.35 2.49 10.49
C ILE A 191 11.10 1.83 11.85
N PHE A 192 11.17 0.50 11.92
CA PHE A 192 11.00 -0.29 13.13
C PHE A 192 12.24 -1.17 13.37
N PRO A 193 13.39 -0.56 13.70
CA PRO A 193 14.71 -1.20 13.58
C PRO A 193 14.98 -2.33 14.57
N SER A 194 14.08 -2.59 15.52
CA SER A 194 14.20 -3.69 16.46
C SER A 194 13.51 -4.97 16.01
N ARG A 195 12.36 -4.86 15.32
CA ARG A 195 11.47 -6.00 15.06
C ARG A 195 10.67 -5.91 13.76
N GLY A 196 10.73 -4.81 13.01
CA GLY A 196 9.83 -4.60 11.87
C GLY A 196 8.38 -4.35 12.28
N SER A 197 7.51 -4.17 11.29
CA SER A 197 6.08 -3.96 11.47
C SER A 197 5.40 -5.24 11.93
N SER A 198 4.53 -5.16 12.95
CA SER A 198 3.86 -6.35 13.51
C SER A 198 3.01 -7.08 12.47
N VAL A 199 2.30 -6.34 11.61
CA VAL A 199 1.44 -6.97 10.58
C VAL A 199 2.25 -7.79 9.58
N LEU A 200 3.42 -7.27 9.15
CA LEU A 200 4.26 -7.97 8.16
C LEU A 200 5.11 -9.08 8.81
N ARG A 201 5.66 -8.84 10.01
CA ARG A 201 6.42 -9.84 10.78
C ARG A 201 5.57 -11.08 11.09
N ASN A 202 4.37 -10.87 11.61
CA ASN A 202 3.52 -11.98 12.03
C ASN A 202 2.84 -12.70 10.86
N SER A 203 2.87 -12.12 9.65
CA SER A 203 2.44 -12.77 8.40
C SER A 203 3.60 -13.28 7.55
N TYR A 204 4.82 -13.37 8.11
CA TYR A 204 6.00 -13.75 7.33
C TYR A 204 5.86 -15.15 6.71
N GLY A 205 6.30 -15.28 5.45
CA GLY A 205 6.02 -16.44 4.61
C GLY A 205 4.87 -16.22 3.62
N ILE A 206 4.07 -15.16 3.80
CA ILE A 206 3.12 -14.65 2.80
C ILE A 206 3.75 -13.43 2.11
N PRO A 207 3.71 -13.30 0.77
CA PRO A 207 4.09 -12.07 0.09
C PRO A 207 3.28 -10.88 0.64
N GLY A 208 3.93 -10.04 1.42
CA GLY A 208 3.28 -8.99 2.21
C GLY A 208 3.99 -7.66 2.07
N VAL A 209 3.22 -6.59 1.92
CA VAL A 209 3.73 -5.21 2.00
C VAL A 209 2.80 -4.31 2.81
N LEU A 210 3.39 -3.30 3.44
CA LEU A 210 2.67 -2.15 3.99
C LEU A 210 2.93 -0.97 3.05
N ALA A 211 1.89 -0.35 2.54
CA ALA A 211 1.99 0.73 1.57
C ALA A 211 1.39 2.00 2.14
N GLU A 212 2.25 2.98 2.33
CA GLU A 212 1.93 4.37 2.59
C GLU A 212 1.70 5.06 1.24
N ALA A 213 0.47 5.15 0.79
CA ALA A 213 0.19 5.61 -0.57
C ALA A 213 0.42 7.11 -0.75
N SER A 214 0.17 7.91 0.28
CA SER A 214 0.18 9.37 0.28
C SER A 214 0.33 9.90 1.71
N PHE A 215 0.41 11.22 1.90
CA PHE A 215 0.60 11.87 3.20
C PHE A 215 -0.61 12.72 3.60
N PHE A 216 -1.33 12.34 4.67
CA PHE A 216 -2.48 13.13 5.14
C PHE A 216 -2.06 14.46 5.80
N THR A 217 -0.79 14.61 6.16
CA THR A 217 -0.24 15.86 6.71
C THR A 217 -0.04 16.93 5.64
N SER A 218 -0.02 16.57 4.35
CA SER A 218 0.05 17.54 3.27
C SER A 218 -1.35 18.15 3.02
N PRO A 219 -1.55 19.47 3.20
CA PRO A 219 -2.88 20.08 3.14
C PRO A 219 -3.59 19.90 1.79
N GLY A 220 -2.83 19.97 0.68
CA GLY A 220 -3.36 19.73 -0.66
C GLY A 220 -3.77 18.27 -0.86
N GLU A 221 -2.99 17.34 -0.31
CA GLU A 221 -3.28 15.90 -0.40
C GLU A 221 -4.47 15.49 0.44
N GLU A 222 -4.57 16.01 1.66
CA GLU A 222 -5.71 15.75 2.53
C GLU A 222 -7.04 16.06 1.81
N GLN A 223 -7.09 17.17 1.06
CA GLN A 223 -8.27 17.53 0.28
C GLN A 223 -8.52 16.58 -0.91
N ARG A 224 -7.46 16.07 -1.54
CA ARG A 224 -7.58 15.05 -2.60
C ARG A 224 -8.04 13.71 -2.04
N LEU A 225 -7.53 13.30 -0.88
CA LEU A 225 -7.87 12.05 -0.20
C LEU A 225 -9.35 11.98 0.21
N LYS A 226 -10.02 13.14 0.38
CA LYS A 226 -11.48 13.22 0.57
C LYS A 226 -12.29 12.94 -0.69
N GLN A 227 -11.69 13.00 -1.88
CA GLN A 227 -12.41 12.89 -3.15
C GLN A 227 -12.57 11.42 -3.57
N PRO A 228 -13.81 10.92 -3.83
CA PRO A 228 -14.02 9.55 -4.26
C PRO A 228 -13.18 9.13 -5.48
N ALA A 229 -13.08 10.00 -6.49
CA ALA A 229 -12.30 9.73 -7.70
C ALA A 229 -10.79 9.54 -7.43
N TYR A 230 -10.25 10.18 -6.39
CA TYR A 230 -8.84 10.01 -6.01
C TYR A 230 -8.61 8.67 -5.32
N ASN A 231 -9.49 8.29 -4.38
CA ASN A 231 -9.48 6.98 -3.72
C ASN A 231 -9.65 5.83 -4.75
N GLU A 232 -10.47 6.05 -5.79
CA GLU A 232 -10.66 5.12 -6.91
C GLU A 232 -9.38 4.91 -7.74
N ALA A 233 -8.65 6.00 -8.01
CA ALA A 233 -7.37 5.96 -8.70
C ALA A 233 -6.30 5.21 -7.89
N GLU A 234 -6.28 5.41 -6.57
CA GLU A 234 -5.41 4.68 -5.65
C GLU A 234 -5.74 3.19 -5.61
N ALA A 235 -7.01 2.82 -5.43
CA ALA A 235 -7.46 1.43 -5.45
C ALA A 235 -7.14 0.75 -6.80
N LYS A 236 -7.20 1.51 -7.92
CA LYS A 236 -6.76 1.02 -9.24
C LYS A 236 -5.25 0.79 -9.32
N ALA A 237 -4.44 1.64 -8.68
CA ALA A 237 -3.00 1.43 -8.57
C ALA A 237 -2.70 0.13 -7.82
N TYR A 238 -3.35 -0.09 -6.67
CA TYR A 238 -3.22 -1.34 -5.91
C TYR A 238 -3.61 -2.57 -6.74
N LEU A 239 -4.79 -2.54 -7.38
CA LEU A 239 -5.23 -3.63 -8.26
C LEU A 239 -4.17 -3.94 -9.33
N THR A 240 -3.68 -2.91 -10.02
CA THR A 240 -2.72 -3.07 -11.12
C THR A 240 -1.41 -3.66 -10.62
N GLY A 241 -0.89 -3.22 -9.47
CA GLY A 241 0.33 -3.77 -8.91
C GLY A 241 0.18 -5.20 -8.41
N ILE A 242 -0.98 -5.55 -7.83
CA ILE A 242 -1.32 -6.93 -7.43
C ILE A 242 -1.38 -7.84 -8.65
N GLN A 243 -2.08 -7.43 -9.72
CA GLN A 243 -2.12 -8.18 -10.98
C GLN A 243 -0.71 -8.37 -11.56
N ALA A 244 0.09 -7.29 -11.61
CA ALA A 244 1.46 -7.34 -12.12
C ALA A 244 2.40 -8.21 -11.27
N PHE A 245 2.12 -8.40 -9.98
CA PHE A 245 2.84 -9.36 -9.15
C PHE A 245 2.49 -10.80 -9.52
N PHE A 246 1.21 -11.12 -9.67
CA PHE A 246 0.76 -12.49 -9.99
C PHE A 246 1.05 -12.93 -11.43
N THR A 247 1.36 -12.01 -12.36
CA THR A 247 1.87 -12.39 -13.69
C THR A 247 3.32 -12.87 -13.66
N GLN A 248 4.05 -12.61 -12.57
CA GLN A 248 5.44 -13.02 -12.41
C GLN A 248 5.52 -14.35 -11.65
N LYS A 249 6.64 -15.07 -11.84
CA LYS A 249 6.97 -16.18 -10.96
C LYS A 249 7.18 -15.63 -9.54
N ILE A 250 6.34 -16.06 -8.60
CA ILE A 250 6.46 -15.69 -7.20
C ILE A 250 7.84 -16.14 -6.69
N ARG A 251 8.60 -15.18 -6.17
CA ARG A 251 9.95 -15.40 -5.65
C ARG A 251 9.89 -16.02 -4.25
N GLU A 252 10.98 -16.64 -3.84
CA GLU A 252 11.07 -17.28 -2.54
C GLU A 252 11.03 -16.25 -1.39
N ILE A 253 10.37 -16.64 -0.29
CA ILE A 253 10.56 -16.06 1.04
C ILE A 253 11.31 -17.13 1.84
N LYS A 254 12.57 -16.88 2.14
CA LYS A 254 13.38 -17.81 2.95
C LYS A 254 12.89 -17.74 4.39
N PRO A 255 13.12 -18.78 5.21
CA PRO A 255 12.93 -18.65 6.65
C PRO A 255 13.71 -17.44 7.15
N GLU A 256 13.09 -16.62 8.00
CA GLU A 256 13.73 -15.44 8.57
C GLU A 256 14.92 -15.95 9.38
N LYS A 257 16.13 -15.65 8.90
CA LYS A 257 17.32 -15.86 9.70
C LYS A 257 17.65 -14.51 10.29
N MET A 258 17.79 -14.43 11.62
CA MET A 258 18.41 -13.28 12.31
C MET A 258 19.87 -12.99 11.85
N SER A 259 20.31 -13.52 10.72
CA SER A 259 21.70 -13.69 10.31
C SER A 259 22.37 -12.42 9.79
N LEU A 260 21.58 -11.49 9.25
CA LEU A 260 22.08 -10.16 8.95
C LEU A 260 22.00 -9.37 10.26
N GLN A 261 22.99 -9.58 11.14
CA GLN A 261 23.18 -8.83 12.40
C GLN A 261 23.54 -7.37 12.10
N ILE A 262 22.74 -6.68 11.29
CA ILE A 262 22.89 -5.27 10.96
C ILE A 262 22.40 -4.51 12.21
N PRO A 263 23.27 -3.75 12.89
CA PRO A 263 22.88 -2.96 14.04
C PRO A 263 21.69 -2.05 13.72
N SER A 264 20.77 -1.87 14.67
CA SER A 264 19.67 -0.92 14.53
C SER A 264 20.21 0.49 14.26
N PHE A 265 19.60 1.20 13.32
CA PHE A 265 19.89 2.61 13.08
C PHE A 265 18.93 3.48 13.92
N PRO A 266 19.41 4.57 14.54
CA PRO A 266 18.54 5.44 15.32
C PRO A 266 17.55 6.17 14.41
N VAL A 267 16.28 6.14 14.78
CA VAL A 267 15.18 6.82 14.07
C VAL A 267 14.35 7.64 15.03
N LEU A 268 13.72 8.71 14.55
CA LEU A 268 12.73 9.43 15.32
C LEU A 268 11.47 8.58 15.51
N GLU A 269 10.99 8.52 16.74
CA GLU A 269 9.68 7.96 17.06
C GLU A 269 8.57 8.80 16.40
N GLU A 270 7.40 8.21 16.17
CA GLU A 270 6.29 8.85 15.45
C GLU A 270 5.94 10.24 16.02
N ALA A 271 5.87 10.38 17.36
CA ALA A 271 5.62 11.66 18.02
C ALA A 271 6.71 12.72 17.78
N GLN A 272 7.94 12.30 17.52
CA GLN A 272 9.09 13.18 17.29
C GLN A 272 9.25 13.58 15.81
N ARG A 273 8.68 12.80 14.88
CA ARG A 273 8.73 13.08 13.44
C ARG A 273 7.99 14.34 13.01
N THR A 274 7.31 15.03 13.93
CA THR A 274 6.59 16.30 13.70
C THR A 274 7.37 17.54 14.18
N ASN A 275 8.54 17.36 14.80
CA ASN A 275 9.33 18.45 15.37
C ASN A 275 10.11 19.24 14.31
N SER A 276 10.72 20.35 14.71
CA SER A 276 11.49 21.22 13.80
C SER A 276 12.77 20.57 13.26
N ILE A 277 13.38 19.64 14.00
CA ILE A 277 14.55 18.89 13.52
C ILE A 277 14.15 18.02 12.33
N ALA A 278 13.02 17.32 12.44
CA ALA A 278 12.50 16.46 11.39
C ALA A 278 12.24 17.22 10.08
N ARG A 279 11.82 18.50 10.15
CA ARG A 279 11.59 19.35 8.97
C ARG A 279 12.86 19.65 8.17
N ASN A 280 14.03 19.61 8.81
CA ASN A 280 15.30 19.97 8.16
C ASN A 280 15.97 18.80 7.43
N TRP A 281 15.33 17.63 7.37
CA TRP A 281 15.87 16.40 6.77
C TRP A 281 16.54 16.65 5.41
N PHE A 282 15.88 17.35 4.49
CA PHE A 282 16.39 17.56 3.14
C PHE A 282 17.53 18.61 3.09
N ALA A 283 17.49 19.62 3.95
CA ALA A 283 18.55 20.60 4.07
C ALA A 283 19.82 19.97 4.66
N ASP A 284 19.67 19.12 5.68
CA ASP A 284 20.75 18.34 6.26
C ASP A 284 21.37 17.38 5.24
N TYR A 285 20.53 16.67 4.48
CA TYR A 285 21.01 15.85 3.36
C TYR A 285 21.83 16.70 2.37
N THR A 286 21.28 17.81 1.89
CA THR A 286 21.92 18.65 0.87
C THR A 286 23.27 19.20 1.35
N GLU A 287 23.33 19.74 2.56
CA GLU A 287 24.58 20.26 3.11
C GLU A 287 25.57 19.14 3.42
N GLY A 288 25.10 17.99 3.91
CA GLY A 288 25.92 16.79 4.10
C GLY A 288 26.60 16.34 2.80
N ILE A 289 25.86 16.31 1.68
CA ILE A 289 26.39 16.03 0.34
C ILE A 289 27.40 17.09 -0.12
N ASN A 290 27.19 18.36 0.22
CA ASN A 290 28.15 19.41 -0.14
C ASN A 290 29.46 19.29 0.64
N LEU A 291 29.38 19.03 1.95
CA LEU A 291 30.54 18.83 2.80
C LEU A 291 31.30 17.53 2.45
N SER A 292 30.61 16.47 2.02
CA SER A 292 31.25 15.19 1.66
C SER A 292 32.21 15.29 0.47
N LYS A 293 32.04 16.33 -0.36
CA LYS A 293 32.89 16.64 -1.53
C LYS A 293 34.20 17.35 -1.15
N LYS A 294 34.28 17.94 0.05
CA LYS A 294 35.53 18.58 0.54
C LYS A 294 36.56 17.50 0.87
N ASN A 295 37.85 17.80 0.77
CA ASN A 295 38.90 16.80 0.96
C ASN A 295 39.64 16.95 2.30
N ASP A 296 38.88 16.98 3.40
CA ASP A 296 39.42 17.10 4.74
C ASP A 296 38.55 16.36 5.77
N THR A 297 39.19 15.86 6.84
CA THR A 297 38.53 15.03 7.86
C THR A 297 37.49 15.79 8.66
N THR A 298 37.64 17.10 8.86
CA THR A 298 36.67 17.92 9.61
C THR A 298 35.36 18.00 8.84
N SER A 299 35.42 18.28 7.55
CA SER A 299 34.26 18.28 6.65
C SER A 299 33.63 16.89 6.55
N TYR A 300 34.42 15.81 6.54
CA TYR A 300 33.88 14.45 6.53
C TYR A 300 33.06 14.12 7.78
N ARG A 301 33.54 14.51 8.97
CA ARG A 301 32.79 14.33 10.22
C ARG A 301 31.50 15.14 10.23
N ALA A 302 31.57 16.41 9.82
CA ALA A 302 30.38 17.26 9.73
C ALA A 302 29.35 16.73 8.72
N ALA A 303 29.81 16.28 7.55
CA ALA A 303 28.97 15.63 6.54
C ALA A 303 28.28 14.39 7.10
N PHE A 304 29.03 13.53 7.80
CA PHE A 304 28.49 12.31 8.40
C PHE A 304 27.36 12.61 9.38
N GLU A 305 27.55 13.56 10.30
CA GLU A 305 26.51 13.92 11.28
C GLU A 305 25.25 14.51 10.63
N LEU A 306 25.38 15.30 9.57
CA LEU A 306 24.24 15.84 8.82
C LEU A 306 23.47 14.73 8.09
N LEU A 307 24.18 13.84 7.38
CA LEU A 307 23.57 12.72 6.67
C LEU A 307 22.88 11.75 7.65
N LYS A 308 23.52 11.49 8.79
CA LYS A 308 22.94 10.71 9.88
C LYS A 308 21.67 11.35 10.42
N ARG A 309 21.70 12.67 10.68
CA ARG A 309 20.52 13.40 11.16
C ARG A 309 19.38 13.38 10.13
N SER A 310 19.68 13.53 8.85
CA SER A 310 18.70 13.38 7.77
C SER A 310 18.04 12.00 7.78
N ALA A 311 18.85 10.93 7.77
CA ALA A 311 18.36 9.55 7.81
C ALA A 311 17.59 9.22 9.09
N THR A 312 17.99 9.77 10.25
CA THR A 312 17.24 9.60 11.51
C THR A 312 15.90 10.35 11.48
N SER A 313 15.87 11.51 10.82
CA SER A 313 14.70 12.39 10.77
C SER A 313 13.60 11.87 9.85
N PHE A 314 13.98 11.36 8.68
CA PHE A 314 13.05 10.81 7.70
C PHE A 314 13.62 9.52 7.07
N PRO A 315 13.67 8.41 7.83
CA PRO A 315 14.39 7.19 7.46
C PRO A 315 13.82 6.49 6.22
N ASP A 316 12.55 6.68 5.94
CA ASP A 316 11.79 6.15 4.82
C ASP A 316 11.73 7.10 3.61
N SER A 317 12.46 8.22 3.65
CA SER A 317 12.56 9.16 2.53
C SER A 317 13.34 8.61 1.34
N TYR A 318 13.07 9.16 0.16
CA TYR A 318 13.76 8.78 -1.08
C TYR A 318 15.27 9.12 -1.09
N VAL A 319 15.76 9.93 -0.15
CA VAL A 319 17.19 10.24 0.01
C VAL A 319 17.88 9.41 1.09
N SER A 320 17.13 8.64 1.88
CA SER A 320 17.69 7.92 3.04
C SER A 320 18.74 6.88 2.62
N ALA A 321 18.48 6.11 1.56
CA ALA A 321 19.46 5.20 0.98
C ALA A 321 20.77 5.93 0.60
N GLN A 322 20.66 7.11 -0.01
CA GLN A 322 21.82 7.92 -0.40
C GLN A 322 22.56 8.47 0.83
N CYS A 323 21.86 8.77 1.93
CA CYS A 323 22.50 9.12 3.19
C CYS A 323 23.40 7.98 3.69
N HIS A 324 22.88 6.75 3.70
CA HIS A 324 23.65 5.56 4.12
C HIS A 324 24.83 5.27 3.19
N GLU A 325 24.65 5.34 1.88
CA GLU A 325 25.73 5.19 0.89
C GLU A 325 26.85 6.20 1.12
N GLN A 326 26.51 7.47 1.35
CA GLN A 326 27.49 8.53 1.55
C GLN A 326 28.15 8.42 2.93
N MET A 327 27.42 8.04 3.96
CA MET A 327 28.00 7.72 5.27
C MET A 327 29.03 6.59 5.16
N ALA A 328 28.76 5.52 4.40
CA ALA A 328 29.73 4.45 4.17
C ALA A 328 31.03 4.94 3.51
N LEU A 329 30.92 5.79 2.47
CA LEU A 329 32.07 6.38 1.79
C LEU A 329 32.89 7.28 2.73
N LEU A 330 32.23 8.07 3.57
CA LEU A 330 32.89 8.94 4.55
C LEU A 330 33.60 8.13 5.62
N LEU A 331 32.98 7.06 6.13
CA LEU A 331 33.58 6.15 7.11
C LEU A 331 34.85 5.51 6.55
N LYS A 332 34.86 5.05 5.28
CA LYS A 332 36.08 4.56 4.60
C LYS A 332 37.18 5.62 4.53
N LYS A 333 36.83 6.85 4.14
CA LYS A 333 37.78 7.98 4.12
C LYS A 333 38.35 8.29 5.51
N MET A 334 37.60 8.01 6.57
CA MET A 334 38.01 8.17 7.96
C MET A 334 38.65 6.89 8.57
N LYS A 335 38.87 5.84 7.77
CA LYS A 335 39.43 4.54 8.19
C LYS A 335 38.58 3.79 9.23
N GLN A 336 37.27 3.91 9.11
CA GLN A 336 36.25 3.20 9.93
C GLN A 336 35.59 2.10 9.08
N ASP A 337 36.36 1.07 8.73
CA ASP A 337 35.97 0.11 7.70
C ASP A 337 34.81 -0.81 8.14
N ASP A 338 34.68 -1.11 9.42
CA ASP A 338 33.64 -2.02 9.91
C ASP A 338 32.27 -1.32 10.00
N GLU A 339 32.25 -0.07 10.43
CA GLU A 339 31.06 0.78 10.35
C GLU A 339 30.68 1.05 8.89
N ALA A 340 31.67 1.25 8.00
CA ALA A 340 31.39 1.42 6.58
C ALA A 340 30.70 0.18 5.97
N LYS A 341 31.22 -1.02 6.24
CA LYS A 341 30.59 -2.28 5.81
C LYS A 341 29.17 -2.43 6.35
N THR A 342 28.93 -1.97 7.58
CA THR A 342 27.59 -1.98 8.18
C THR A 342 26.61 -1.12 7.38
N GLU A 343 27.00 0.09 7.00
CA GLU A 343 26.16 1.00 6.19
C GLU A 343 25.96 0.49 4.76
N GLU A 344 26.97 -0.16 4.17
CA GLU A 344 26.85 -0.83 2.86
C GLU A 344 25.86 -1.99 2.91
N LEU A 345 25.96 -2.82 3.94
CA LEU A 345 25.05 -3.95 4.13
C LEU A 345 23.62 -3.46 4.40
N ARG A 346 23.45 -2.41 5.21
CA ARG A 346 22.15 -1.76 5.44
C ARG A 346 21.54 -1.26 4.14
N THR A 347 22.31 -0.53 3.33
CA THR A 347 21.84 -0.02 2.04
C THR A 347 21.36 -1.16 1.15
N LYS A 348 22.19 -2.20 1.01
CA LYS A 348 21.92 -3.35 0.14
C LYS A 348 20.68 -4.14 0.57
N GLU A 349 20.51 -4.38 1.86
CA GLU A 349 19.48 -5.29 2.36
C GLU A 349 18.17 -4.58 2.70
N PHE A 350 18.22 -3.29 3.03
CA PHE A 350 17.05 -2.55 3.48
C PHE A 350 16.51 -1.53 2.48
N PHE A 351 17.23 -1.19 1.41
CA PHE A 351 16.75 -0.23 0.41
C PHE A 351 16.75 -0.87 -0.97
N ILE A 352 15.61 -0.81 -1.65
CA ILE A 352 15.43 -1.39 -2.98
C ILE A 352 15.40 -0.27 -4.01
N PRO A 353 16.38 -0.19 -4.91
CA PRO A 353 16.37 0.79 -5.99
C PRO A 353 15.13 0.60 -6.88
N LEU A 354 14.40 1.68 -7.20
CA LEU A 354 13.16 1.68 -7.97
C LEU A 354 13.31 2.22 -9.39
#